data_AF-A0A7M2WW16-F1
#
_entry.id   AF-A0A7M2WW16-F1
#
_cell.length_a   1.000
_cell.length_b   1.000
_cell.length_c   1.000
_cell.angle_alpha   90.00
_cell.angle_beta   90.00
_cell.angle_gamma   90.00
#
_symmetry.space_group_name_H-M   'P 1'
#
loop_
_entity.id
_entity.type
_entity.pdbx_description
1 polymer ?
#
loop_
_entity_poly.entity_id
_entity_poly.type
_entity_poly.pdbx_seq_one_letter_code
_entity_poly.pdbx_strand_id
1 'polypeptide(L)'
;MPDSPTHLGHKSVLSEAQIADPKTILDAFPNPFPDRDYQIEFVFPEFTSVCPVTGQPDFATITLQYVPDQRCVEMKSLKLYYYAFRNKGMFYESVTNTIRDELVALLKPRRLKVIGAFNARGGTVGTITVDYVGSVR
;
A
#
# COMPACT_ATOMS: atom_id res chain seq x y z
N MET A 1 -23.92 -6.30 -10.79
CA MET A 1 -22.89 -5.25 -10.62
C MET A 1 -21.55 -5.95 -10.76
N PRO A 2 -20.62 -5.47 -11.60
CA PRO A 2 -19.31 -6.09 -11.68
C PRO A 2 -18.59 -5.85 -10.34
N ASP A 3 -18.22 -6.95 -9.69
CA ASP A 3 -17.37 -7.13 -8.52
C ASP A 3 -17.51 -6.09 -7.39
N SER A 4 -18.50 -6.31 -6.51
CA SER A 4 -18.59 -5.59 -5.24
C SER A 4 -17.33 -5.80 -4.40
N PRO A 5 -16.76 -4.75 -3.77
CA PRO A 5 -15.55 -4.92 -2.98
C PRO A 5 -15.72 -5.88 -1.81
N THR A 6 -14.77 -6.80 -1.68
CA THR A 6 -14.80 -7.95 -0.77
C THR A 6 -14.86 -7.53 0.70
N HIS A 7 -14.27 -6.39 1.04
CA HIS A 7 -14.17 -5.94 2.43
C HIS A 7 -15.28 -4.98 2.85
N LEU A 8 -16.03 -4.38 1.92
CA LEU A 8 -17.00 -3.34 2.27
C LEU A 8 -18.19 -3.96 3.03
N GLY A 9 -18.56 -3.39 4.18
CA GLY A 9 -19.64 -3.91 5.04
C GLY A 9 -19.28 -5.04 6.02
N HIS A 10 -18.06 -5.62 5.93
CA HIS A 10 -17.62 -6.70 6.82
C HIS A 10 -16.79 -6.22 8.02
N LYS A 11 -16.67 -7.03 9.09
CA LYS A 11 -15.78 -6.70 10.22
C LYS A 11 -14.31 -6.65 9.76
N SER A 12 -13.55 -5.68 10.27
CA SER A 12 -12.14 -5.46 9.96
C SER A 12 -11.21 -6.41 10.74
N VAL A 13 -11.43 -7.71 10.63
CA VAL A 13 -10.61 -8.75 11.29
C VAL A 13 -9.82 -9.50 10.23
N LEU A 14 -8.50 -9.55 10.39
CA LEU A 14 -7.60 -10.28 9.49
C LEU A 14 -7.38 -11.70 9.99
N SER A 15 -7.40 -12.67 9.06
CA SER A 15 -6.99 -14.05 9.37
C SER A 15 -5.46 -14.16 9.49
N GLU A 16 -4.98 -15.24 10.11
CA GLU A 16 -3.54 -15.54 10.18
C GLU A 16 -2.91 -15.65 8.78
N ALA A 17 -3.64 -16.26 7.83
CA ALA A 17 -3.21 -16.36 6.44
C ALA A 17 -3.07 -14.99 5.77
N GLN A 18 -3.99 -14.06 6.03
CA GLN A 18 -3.91 -12.68 5.52
C GLN A 18 -2.76 -11.90 6.16
N ILE A 19 -2.47 -12.13 7.44
CA ILE A 19 -1.32 -11.50 8.11
C ILE A 19 0.00 -12.05 7.54
N ALA A 20 0.07 -13.36 7.30
CA ALA A 20 1.25 -14.00 6.70
C ALA A 20 1.49 -13.53 5.26
N ASP A 21 0.42 -13.36 4.48
CA ASP A 21 0.48 -12.91 3.09
C ASP A 21 -0.42 -11.68 2.81
N PRO A 22 0.01 -10.46 3.19
CA PRO A 22 -0.82 -9.26 3.13
C PRO A 22 -1.41 -8.93 1.76
N LYS A 23 -0.74 -9.26 0.66
CA LYS A 23 -1.27 -8.97 -0.69
C LYS A 23 -2.62 -9.63 -0.97
N THR A 24 -2.95 -10.71 -0.26
CA THR A 24 -4.26 -11.39 -0.35
C THR A 24 -5.42 -10.55 0.20
N ILE A 25 -5.12 -9.49 0.96
CA ILE A 25 -6.10 -8.53 1.48
C ILE A 25 -6.46 -7.50 0.41
N LEU A 26 -5.54 -7.18 -0.49
CA LEU A 26 -5.72 -6.08 -1.45
C LEU A 26 -6.84 -6.39 -2.44
N ASP A 27 -7.71 -5.40 -2.65
CA ASP A 27 -8.84 -5.48 -3.58
C ASP A 27 -8.87 -4.25 -4.49
N ALA A 28 -9.54 -4.37 -5.62
CA ALA A 28 -9.65 -3.32 -6.62
C ALA A 28 -11.02 -3.31 -7.28
N PHE A 29 -11.43 -2.15 -7.76
CA PHE A 29 -12.67 -1.96 -8.50
C PHE A 29 -12.39 -1.32 -9.87
N PRO A 30 -13.32 -1.42 -10.84
CA PRO A 30 -13.15 -0.82 -12.16
C PRO A 30 -12.93 0.70 -12.07
N ASN A 31 -11.97 1.21 -12.85
CA ASN A 31 -11.79 2.66 -12.99
C ASN A 31 -13.06 3.29 -13.61
N PRO A 32 -13.71 4.28 -12.96
CA PRO A 32 -14.91 4.92 -13.49
C PRO A 32 -14.66 5.86 -14.68
N PHE A 33 -13.42 6.30 -14.90
CA PHE A 33 -13.03 7.21 -15.99
C PHE A 33 -11.74 6.74 -16.69
N PRO A 34 -11.73 5.57 -17.37
CA PRO A 34 -10.53 4.98 -17.95
C PRO A 34 -9.99 5.73 -19.19
N ASP A 35 -10.82 6.58 -19.80
CA ASP A 35 -10.49 7.31 -21.03
C ASP A 35 -9.66 8.59 -20.80
N ARG A 36 -9.32 8.93 -19.55
CA ARG A 36 -8.49 10.09 -19.23
C ARG A 36 -7.55 9.80 -18.07
N ASP A 37 -6.40 10.46 -18.08
CA ASP A 37 -5.49 10.41 -16.94
C ASP A 37 -6.00 11.31 -15.81
N TYR A 38 -5.98 10.76 -14.59
CA TYR A 38 -6.16 11.50 -13.35
C TYR A 38 -5.30 10.87 -12.26
N GLN A 39 -4.87 11.66 -11.27
CA GLN A 39 -4.07 11.14 -10.16
C GLN A 39 -4.93 10.92 -8.93
N ILE A 40 -4.77 9.76 -8.31
CA ILE A 40 -5.28 9.48 -6.96
C ILE A 40 -4.10 9.57 -5.99
N GLU A 41 -4.30 10.25 -4.88
CA GLU A 41 -3.36 10.30 -3.76
C GLU A 41 -4.04 9.83 -2.47
N PHE A 42 -3.39 8.89 -1.78
CA PHE A 42 -3.76 8.49 -0.43
C PHE A 42 -2.57 8.76 0.50
N VAL A 43 -2.84 9.47 1.59
CA VAL A 43 -1.88 9.71 2.67
C VAL A 43 -2.33 8.92 3.89
N PHE A 44 -1.48 7.99 4.33
CA PHE A 44 -1.75 7.12 5.46
C PHE A 44 -0.75 7.38 6.58
N PRO A 45 -1.10 8.22 7.58
CA PRO A 45 -0.18 8.64 8.64
C PRO A 45 -0.01 7.61 9.77
N GLU A 46 -0.75 6.51 9.73
CA GLU A 46 -0.83 5.52 10.82
C GLU A 46 -0.05 4.23 10.51
N PHE A 47 0.88 4.24 9.54
CA PHE A 47 1.63 3.05 9.21
C PHE A 47 2.60 2.69 10.33
N THR A 48 2.67 1.39 10.65
CA THR A 48 3.64 0.87 11.59
C THR A 48 4.08 -0.54 11.23
N SER A 49 5.33 -0.85 11.54
CA SER A 49 5.96 -2.18 11.42
C SER A 49 6.95 -2.38 12.57
N VAL A 50 7.72 -3.46 12.59
CA VAL A 50 8.78 -3.63 13.60
C VAL A 50 10.16 -3.71 12.94
N CYS A 51 11.16 -3.16 13.64
CA CYS A 51 12.54 -3.29 13.22
C CYS A 51 12.96 -4.77 13.32
N PRO A 52 13.48 -5.39 12.24
CA PRO A 52 13.84 -6.80 12.25
C PRO A 52 14.99 -7.14 13.21
N VAL A 53 15.79 -6.14 13.61
CA VAL A 53 16.95 -6.33 14.50
C VAL A 53 16.58 -6.15 15.97
N THR A 54 15.87 -5.08 16.31
CA THR A 54 15.62 -4.70 17.71
C THR A 54 14.22 -5.05 18.20
N GLY A 55 13.29 -5.39 17.30
CA GLY A 55 11.88 -5.61 17.63
C GLY A 55 11.11 -4.36 18.04
N GLN A 56 11.75 -3.19 18.07
CA GLN A 56 11.07 -1.93 18.37
C GLN A 56 10.13 -1.54 17.23
N PRO A 57 8.98 -0.91 17.54
CA PRO A 57 8.04 -0.44 16.53
C PRO A 57 8.63 0.73 15.73
N ASP A 58 8.38 0.69 14.42
CA ASP A 58 8.64 1.77 13.48
C ASP A 58 7.32 2.39 13.06
N PHE A 59 7.31 3.71 12.91
CA PHE A 59 6.14 4.48 12.50
C PHE A 59 6.48 5.29 11.26
N ALA A 60 5.52 5.39 10.33
CA ALA A 60 5.70 6.16 9.11
C ALA A 60 4.39 6.76 8.62
N THR A 61 4.52 7.80 7.80
CA THR A 61 3.47 8.19 6.86
C THR A 61 3.76 7.54 5.51
N ILE A 62 2.81 6.77 4.99
CA ILE A 62 2.88 6.23 3.62
C ILE A 62 2.02 7.09 2.71
N THR A 63 2.63 7.67 1.68
CA THR A 63 1.91 8.37 0.61
C THR A 63 1.94 7.50 -0.65
N LEU A 64 0.77 7.12 -1.13
CA LEU A 64 0.56 6.42 -2.41
C LEU A 64 0.00 7.41 -3.42
N GLN A 65 0.71 7.64 -4.51
CA GLN A 65 0.24 8.41 -5.66
C GLN A 65 0.18 7.51 -6.88
N TYR A 66 -0.91 7.48 -7.63
CA TYR A 66 -0.96 6.71 -8.87
C TYR A 66 -1.94 7.28 -9.89
N VAL A 67 -1.69 6.98 -11.16
CA VAL A 67 -2.64 7.18 -12.26
C VAL A 67 -3.16 5.79 -12.64
N PRO A 68 -4.45 5.49 -12.40
CA PRO A 68 -5.00 4.19 -12.73
C PRO A 68 -5.04 3.95 -14.24
N ASP A 69 -4.95 2.69 -14.64
CA ASP A 69 -5.40 2.25 -15.96
C ASP A 69 -6.85 1.76 -15.84
N GLN A 70 -7.10 0.45 -15.82
CA GLN A 70 -8.46 -0.11 -15.77
C GLN A 70 -9.01 -0.29 -14.35
N ARG A 71 -8.18 -0.15 -13.31
CA ARG A 71 -8.53 -0.49 -11.93
C ARG A 71 -8.05 0.56 -10.94
N CYS A 72 -8.85 0.78 -9.90
CA CYS A 72 -8.55 1.59 -8.74
C CYS A 72 -8.47 0.68 -7.50
N VAL A 73 -7.54 0.97 -6.59
CA VAL A 73 -7.45 0.22 -5.32
C VAL A 73 -8.65 0.53 -4.43
N GLU A 74 -9.20 -0.47 -3.77
CA GLU A 74 -10.25 -0.25 -2.80
C GLU A 74 -9.69 0.18 -1.44
N MET A 75 -10.19 1.30 -0.91
CA MET A 75 -9.57 2.00 0.21
C MET A 75 -9.57 1.22 1.52
N LYS A 76 -10.61 0.40 1.80
CA LYS A 76 -10.64 -0.42 3.01
C LYS A 76 -9.61 -1.54 2.94
N SER A 77 -9.50 -2.23 1.80
CA SER A 77 -8.50 -3.26 1.55
C SER A 77 -7.09 -2.72 1.72
N LEU A 78 -6.81 -1.50 1.20
CA LEU A 78 -5.52 -0.83 1.34
C LEU A 78 -5.17 -0.53 2.80
N LYS A 79 -6.15 -0.05 3.58
CA LYS A 79 -5.97 0.18 5.02
C LYS A 79 -5.65 -1.12 5.76
N LEU A 80 -6.43 -2.17 5.49
CA LEU A 80 -6.25 -3.48 6.12
C LEU A 80 -4.90 -4.10 5.76
N TYR A 81 -4.48 -3.94 4.50
CA TYR A 81 -3.17 -4.30 4.01
C TYR A 81 -2.07 -3.62 4.83
N TYR A 82 -2.12 -2.30 5.02
CA TYR A 82 -1.14 -1.60 5.87
C TYR A 82 -1.15 -2.07 7.33
N TYR A 83 -2.31 -2.36 7.91
CA TYR A 83 -2.40 -2.89 9.28
C TYR A 83 -1.76 -4.28 9.44
N ALA A 84 -1.70 -5.09 8.39
CA ALA A 84 -1.04 -6.39 8.43
C ALA A 84 0.49 -6.29 8.66
N PHE A 85 1.10 -5.12 8.42
CA PHE A 85 2.54 -4.90 8.66
C PHE A 85 2.88 -4.65 10.13
N ARG A 86 1.90 -4.39 10.99
CA ARG A 86 2.09 -3.89 12.37
C ARG A 86 3.14 -4.65 13.19
N ASN A 87 3.15 -5.98 13.06
CA ASN A 87 4.07 -6.86 13.79
C ASN A 87 5.12 -7.52 12.88
N LYS A 88 5.28 -7.03 11.64
CA LYS A 88 6.16 -7.62 10.63
C LYS A 88 7.53 -6.95 10.67
N GLY A 89 8.58 -7.78 10.80
CA GLY A 89 9.98 -7.34 10.82
C GLY A 89 10.46 -6.94 9.43
N MET A 90 10.58 -5.64 9.15
CA MET A 90 10.98 -5.15 7.83
C MET A 90 11.81 -3.87 7.89
N PHE A 91 12.81 -3.75 7.00
CA PHE A 91 13.50 -2.49 6.78
C PHE A 91 12.63 -1.49 6.01
N TYR A 92 12.92 -0.20 6.12
CA TYR A 92 12.14 0.88 5.51
C TYR A 92 12.07 0.74 3.99
N GLU A 93 13.21 0.37 3.39
CA GLU A 93 13.38 0.11 1.97
C GLU A 93 12.51 -1.06 1.52
N SER A 94 12.52 -2.17 2.29
CA SER A 94 11.71 -3.35 2.00
C SER A 94 10.23 -3.04 2.09
N VAL A 95 9.77 -2.35 3.14
CA VAL A 95 8.37 -1.91 3.28
C VAL A 95 7.92 -1.14 2.05
N THR A 96 8.65 -0.10 1.67
CA THR A 96 8.25 0.82 0.60
C THR A 96 8.23 0.12 -0.77
N ASN A 97 9.24 -0.72 -1.05
CA ASN A 97 9.31 -1.48 -2.30
C ASN A 97 8.24 -2.59 -2.38
N THR A 98 7.98 -3.32 -1.28
CA THR A 98 6.92 -4.34 -1.24
C THR A 98 5.54 -3.73 -1.50
N ILE A 99 5.22 -2.59 -0.86
CA ILE A 99 3.97 -1.87 -1.11
C ILE A 99 3.83 -1.51 -2.59
N ARG A 100 4.90 -0.98 -3.20
CA ARG A 100 4.91 -0.64 -4.62
C ARG A 100 4.67 -1.88 -5.49
N ASP A 101 5.41 -2.96 -5.28
CA ASP A 101 5.36 -4.14 -6.15
C ASP A 101 3.99 -4.82 -6.09
N GLU A 102 3.41 -4.97 -4.90
CA GLU A 102 2.11 -5.61 -4.72
C GLU A 102 0.96 -4.76 -5.29
N LEU A 103 1.03 -3.43 -5.15
CA LEU A 103 0.06 -2.53 -5.77
C LEU A 103 0.20 -2.46 -7.29
N VAL A 104 1.42 -2.49 -7.83
CA VAL A 104 1.64 -2.57 -9.29
C VAL A 104 1.08 -3.88 -9.84
N ALA A 105 1.30 -5.00 -9.16
CA ALA A 105 0.77 -6.30 -9.57
C ALA A 105 -0.77 -6.32 -9.57
N LEU A 106 -1.42 -5.74 -8.55
CA LEU A 106 -2.88 -5.65 -8.46
C LEU A 106 -3.48 -4.73 -9.52
N LEU A 107 -2.94 -3.50 -9.63
CA LEU A 107 -3.60 -2.40 -10.33
C LEU A 107 -3.17 -2.26 -11.79
N LYS A 108 -1.95 -2.69 -12.12
CA LYS A 108 -1.29 -2.42 -13.41
C LYS A 108 -1.45 -0.95 -13.83
N PRO A 109 -1.05 0.02 -12.97
CA PRO A 109 -1.34 1.43 -13.18
C PRO A 109 -0.50 2.00 -14.34
N ARG A 110 -0.87 3.18 -14.84
CA ARG A 110 -0.04 3.89 -15.84
C ARG A 110 1.25 4.43 -15.21
N ARG A 111 1.14 4.95 -13.98
CA ARG A 111 2.26 5.30 -13.12
C ARG A 111 1.87 5.17 -11.66
N LEU A 112 2.83 4.87 -10.79
CA LEU A 112 2.63 4.75 -9.35
C LEU A 112 3.88 5.17 -8.60
N LYS A 113 3.72 5.86 -7.49
CA LYS A 113 4.78 6.26 -6.57
C LYS A 113 4.35 5.92 -5.14
N VAL A 114 5.28 5.35 -4.39
CA VAL A 114 5.14 5.14 -2.95
C VAL A 114 6.24 5.93 -2.24
N ILE A 115 5.85 6.73 -1.26
CA ILE A 115 6.75 7.46 -0.38
C ILE A 115 6.51 6.96 1.04
N GLY A 116 7.52 6.34 1.65
CA GLY A 116 7.52 6.00 3.07
C GLY A 116 8.36 7.01 3.85
N ALA A 117 7.71 7.92 4.58
CA ALA A 117 8.35 8.88 5.47
C ALA A 117 8.35 8.34 6.90
N PHE A 118 9.47 7.75 7.33
CA PHE A 118 9.63 7.08 8.61
C PHE A 118 10.07 8.04 9.71
N ASN A 119 9.49 7.88 10.89
CA ASN A 119 9.82 8.69 12.06
C ASN A 119 11.28 8.49 12.51
N ALA A 120 11.81 9.48 13.24
CA ALA A 120 13.20 9.49 13.62
C ALA A 120 13.60 8.28 14.50
N ARG A 121 14.72 7.64 14.17
CA ARG A 121 15.45 6.71 15.03
C ARG A 121 16.87 7.18 15.25
N GLY A 122 17.30 7.26 16.50
CA GLY A 122 18.61 7.82 16.85
C GLY A 122 18.83 9.24 16.33
N GLY A 123 17.75 10.03 16.21
CA GLY A 123 17.79 11.39 15.65
C GLY A 123 17.77 11.48 14.12
N THR A 124 17.75 10.35 13.40
CA THR A 124 17.74 10.32 11.92
C THR A 124 16.37 9.95 11.38
N VAL A 125 15.84 10.77 10.46
CA VAL A 125 14.62 10.50 9.70
C VAL A 125 14.98 9.83 8.37
N GLY A 126 14.22 8.82 7.98
CA GLY A 126 14.38 8.14 6.69
C GLY A 126 13.18 8.35 5.79
N THR A 127 13.39 8.82 4.57
CA THR A 127 12.34 8.89 3.54
C THR A 127 12.75 8.02 2.36
N ILE A 128 11.98 6.99 2.10
CA ILE A 128 12.18 6.11 0.95
C ILE A 128 11.11 6.46 -0.09
N THR A 129 11.54 6.68 -1.33
CA THR A 129 10.64 6.90 -2.48
C THR A 129 10.95 5.88 -3.54
N VAL A 130 9.91 5.25 -4.08
CA VAL A 130 10.00 4.31 -5.19
C VAL A 130 8.92 4.62 -6.22
N ASP A 131 9.33 4.59 -7.48
CA ASP A 131 8.48 4.88 -8.63
C ASP A 131 8.25 3.64 -9.50
N TYR A 132 7.15 3.66 -10.22
CA TYR A 132 6.82 2.78 -11.32
C TYR A 132 6.23 3.61 -12.45
N VAL A 133 6.77 3.39 -13.65
CA VAL A 133 6.21 3.92 -14.89
C VAL A 133 5.83 2.70 -15.73
N GLY A 134 4.54 2.55 -16.01
CA GLY A 134 4.06 1.49 -16.89
C GLY A 134 4.51 1.74 -18.31
N SER A 135 4.79 0.67 -19.05
CA SER A 135 5.03 0.76 -20.49
C SER A 135 3.78 1.33 -21.16
N VAL A 136 3.93 2.47 -21.83
CA VAL A 136 2.87 3.11 -22.62
C VAL A 136 2.34 2.09 -23.64
N ARG A 137 1.01 1.91 -23.70
CA ARG A 137 0.35 1.27 -24.84
C ARG A 137 0.09 2.31 -25.91
#